data_AF-A0A962WGA1-F1
#
_entry.id   AF-A0A962WGA1-F1
#
_cell.length_a   1.000
_cell.length_b   1.000
_cell.length_c   1.000
_cell.angle_alpha   90.00
_cell.angle_beta   90.00
_cell.angle_gamma   90.00
#
_symmetry.space_group_name_H-M   'P 1'
#
loop_
_entity.id
_entity.type
_entity.pdbx_description
1 polymer ?
#
loop_
_entity_poly.entity_id
_entity_poly.type
_entity_poly.pdbx_seq_one_letter_code
_entity_poly.pdbx_strand_id
1 'polypeptide(L)'
;MRFSPRTASHLLTGTLLGLALVSGSVSAQTEGLTTTKQKVSYGLGIQIARQLASQGLTDIDRDAFTRGIEDAVAGNDLAVSPEELQAAFQAFKQEVEQARASQGKDAMDRGQAFLAENKTAEGVKELEGGVQYKVLTEGDGPKPSASDQVEVHYKGMLLDGTEFD
;
A
#
# COMPACT_ATOMS: atom_id res chain seq x y z
N MET A 1 -57.76 -37.99 39.88
CA MET A 1 -58.38 -37.47 41.12
C MET A 1 -57.79 -36.10 41.42
N ARG A 2 -58.65 -35.12 41.76
CA ARG A 2 -58.42 -33.69 42.07
C ARG A 2 -58.14 -32.79 40.83
N PHE A 3 -59.18 -32.18 40.22
CA PHE A 3 -59.84 -30.89 40.54
C PHE A 3 -58.87 -29.69 40.62
N SER A 4 -59.07 -28.50 40.03
CA SER A 4 -59.92 -27.87 38.99
C SER A 4 -59.41 -26.39 38.86
N PRO A 5 -60.13 -25.39 38.33
CA PRO A 5 -60.06 -24.82 36.98
C PRO A 5 -59.61 -23.34 36.94
N ARG A 6 -59.49 -22.74 35.74
CA ARG A 6 -60.22 -21.51 35.35
C ARG A 6 -59.84 -21.00 33.96
N THR A 7 -60.84 -21.07 33.08
CA THR A 7 -61.07 -20.22 31.91
C THR A 7 -61.23 -18.75 32.30
N ALA A 8 -60.74 -17.81 31.49
CA ALA A 8 -61.51 -16.68 30.99
C ALA A 8 -60.75 -15.90 29.89
N SER A 9 -61.49 -15.65 28.82
CA SER A 9 -61.20 -14.80 27.66
C SER A 9 -61.18 -13.32 28.05
N HIS A 10 -60.48 -12.47 27.30
CA HIS A 10 -61.04 -11.33 26.55
C HIS A 10 -59.93 -10.43 25.97
N LEU A 11 -60.07 -10.17 24.66
CA LEU A 11 -59.38 -9.13 23.89
C LEU A 11 -59.66 -7.72 24.46
N LEU A 12 -58.74 -6.76 24.23
CA LEU A 12 -59.06 -5.47 23.58
C LEU A 12 -57.78 -4.63 23.36
N THR A 13 -57.45 -4.42 22.08
CA THR A 13 -57.01 -3.17 21.40
C THR A 13 -56.08 -2.16 22.08
N GLY A 14 -55.01 -1.77 21.38
CA GLY A 14 -54.27 -0.52 21.64
C GLY A 14 -53.06 -0.31 20.72
N THR A 15 -53.27 0.37 19.60
CA THR A 15 -52.33 0.84 18.58
C THR A 15 -51.12 1.62 19.12
N LEU A 16 -49.91 1.42 18.57
CA LEU A 16 -49.03 2.53 18.18
C LEU A 16 -47.87 2.12 17.27
N LEU A 17 -47.86 2.82 16.14
CA LEU A 17 -46.91 2.89 15.05
C LEU A 17 -45.51 3.29 15.54
N GLY A 18 -44.48 2.58 15.08
CA GLY A 18 -43.08 2.91 15.32
C GLY A 18 -42.17 2.27 14.28
N LEU A 19 -42.24 2.75 13.04
CA LEU A 19 -41.28 2.44 11.97
C LEU A 19 -39.94 3.12 12.31
N ALA A 20 -39.06 2.43 13.02
CA ALA A 20 -37.68 2.86 13.18
C ALA A 20 -36.87 2.35 11.97
N LEU A 21 -36.76 3.19 10.94
CA LEU A 21 -35.69 3.12 9.96
C LEU A 21 -34.36 3.38 10.70
N VAL A 22 -33.69 2.33 11.14
CA VAL A 22 -32.27 2.42 11.50
C VAL A 22 -31.49 2.50 10.20
N SER A 23 -31.25 3.74 9.75
CA SER A 23 -30.16 4.03 8.83
C SER A 23 -28.86 3.68 9.53
N GLY A 24 -28.38 2.45 9.31
CA GLY A 24 -27.03 2.04 9.66
C GLY A 24 -26.06 2.77 8.75
N SER A 25 -25.62 3.95 9.17
CA SER A 25 -24.39 4.53 8.65
C SER A 25 -23.26 3.53 8.92
N VAL A 26 -22.68 2.98 7.87
CA VAL A 26 -21.40 2.26 7.94
C VAL A 26 -20.34 3.28 8.35
N SER A 27 -20.21 3.51 9.65
CA SER A 27 -19.03 4.15 10.21
C SER A 27 -17.87 3.19 10.04
N ALA A 28 -16.89 3.58 9.23
CA ALA A 28 -15.57 2.98 9.21
C ALA A 28 -15.11 2.78 10.67
N GLN A 29 -14.73 1.55 11.02
CA GLN A 29 -14.46 1.15 12.39
C GLN A 29 -13.30 1.96 12.98
N THR A 30 -13.63 3.02 13.72
CA THR A 30 -12.75 3.71 14.67
C THR A 30 -12.97 3.13 16.07
N GLU A 31 -13.19 1.82 16.20
CA GLU A 31 -13.34 1.22 17.52
C GLU A 31 -11.98 1.15 18.21
N GLY A 32 -11.85 1.82 19.36
CA GLY A 32 -10.75 1.61 20.31
C GLY A 32 -9.70 2.73 20.42
N LEU A 33 -9.56 3.63 19.43
CA LEU A 33 -8.58 4.73 19.47
C LEU A 33 -9.23 6.08 19.83
N THR A 34 -9.77 6.17 21.04
CA THR A 34 -10.60 7.30 21.48
C THR A 34 -9.79 8.44 22.10
N THR A 35 -8.65 8.13 22.74
CA THR A 35 -7.81 9.12 23.44
C THR A 35 -6.74 9.73 22.53
N THR A 36 -6.29 10.94 22.86
CA THR A 36 -5.15 11.58 22.17
C THR A 36 -3.90 10.70 22.20
N LYS A 37 -3.61 10.06 23.34
CA LYS A 37 -2.46 9.16 23.49
C LYS A 37 -2.53 8.00 22.49
N GLN A 38 -3.68 7.33 22.38
CA GLN A 38 -3.87 6.23 21.44
C GLN A 38 -3.66 6.67 19.98
N LYS A 39 -4.21 7.83 19.60
CA LYS A 39 -4.05 8.37 18.23
C LYS A 39 -2.60 8.73 17.92
N VAL A 40 -1.88 9.34 18.87
CA VAL A 40 -0.46 9.67 18.71
C VAL A 40 0.39 8.40 18.57
N SER A 41 0.20 7.41 19.45
CA SER A 41 0.93 6.14 19.36
C SER A 41 0.68 5.39 18.05
N TYR A 42 -0.58 5.35 17.60
CA TYR A 42 -0.96 4.75 16.32
C TYR A 42 -0.32 5.48 15.12
N GLY A 43 -0.30 6.82 15.15
CA GLY A 43 0.35 7.64 14.14
C GLY A 43 1.87 7.42 14.05
N LEU A 44 2.55 7.30 15.20
CA LEU A 44 3.98 6.96 15.24
C LEU A 44 4.26 5.58 14.63
N GLY A 45 3.40 4.60 14.94
CA GLY A 45 3.48 3.26 14.33
C GLY A 45 3.36 3.31 12.81
N ILE A 46 2.40 4.07 12.27
CA ILE A 46 2.24 4.28 10.82
C ILE A 46 3.49 4.92 10.22
N GLN A 47 4.04 5.95 10.86
CA GLN A 47 5.22 6.65 10.36
C GLN A 47 6.42 5.71 10.26
N ILE A 48 6.68 4.92 11.31
CA ILE A 48 7.77 3.94 11.33
C ILE A 48 7.53 2.87 10.26
N ALA A 49 6.31 2.30 10.19
CA ALA A 49 5.98 1.28 9.20
C ALA A 49 6.17 1.78 7.75
N ARG A 50 5.79 3.03 7.45
CA ARG A 50 6.01 3.64 6.13
C ARG A 50 7.49 3.81 5.81
N GLN A 51 8.28 4.23 6.79
CA GLN A 51 9.73 4.37 6.63
C GLN A 51 10.43 3.01 6.43
N LEU A 52 9.93 1.95 7.06
CA LEU A 52 10.44 0.59 6.88
C LEU A 52 10.01 0.02 5.51
N ALA A 53 8.75 0.19 5.14
CA ALA A 53 8.23 -0.22 3.84
C ALA A 53 8.95 0.46 2.67
N SER A 54 9.30 1.75 2.78
CA SER A 54 10.08 2.44 1.74
C SER A 54 11.49 1.90 1.56
N GLN A 55 12.02 1.18 2.57
CA GLN A 55 13.29 0.47 2.49
C GLN A 55 13.11 -1.00 2.03
N GLY A 56 11.88 -1.45 1.76
CA GLY A 56 11.55 -2.82 1.38
C GLY A 56 11.30 -3.76 2.57
N LEU A 57 11.26 -3.24 3.81
CA LEU A 57 10.93 -4.02 5.00
C LEU A 57 9.41 -4.05 5.21
N THR A 58 8.74 -4.98 4.55
CA THR A 58 7.28 -5.17 4.69
C THR A 58 6.90 -6.39 5.52
N ASP A 59 7.82 -7.35 5.67
CA ASP A 59 7.61 -8.60 6.42
C ASP A 59 8.31 -8.55 7.78
N ILE A 60 7.75 -7.77 8.70
CA ILE A 60 8.30 -7.59 10.05
C ILE A 60 7.55 -8.51 11.02
N ASP A 61 8.29 -9.24 11.84
CA ASP A 61 7.72 -9.95 12.99
C ASP A 61 7.18 -8.92 14.01
N ARG A 62 5.85 -8.82 14.06
CA ARG A 62 5.15 -7.84 14.89
C ARG A 62 5.43 -8.06 16.37
N ASP A 63 5.43 -9.30 16.84
CA ASP A 63 5.51 -9.62 18.25
C ASP A 63 6.93 -9.31 18.77
N ALA A 64 7.96 -9.67 17.99
CA ALA A 64 9.34 -9.31 18.27
C ALA A 64 9.56 -7.79 18.24
N PHE A 65 8.96 -7.10 17.26
CA PHE A 65 9.06 -5.64 17.14
C PHE A 65 8.42 -4.92 18.32
N THR A 66 7.21 -5.33 18.74
CA THR A 66 6.53 -4.76 19.90
C THR A 66 7.31 -5.03 21.19
N ARG A 67 7.81 -6.25 21.39
CA ARG A 67 8.66 -6.59 22.55
C ARG A 67 9.92 -5.72 22.60
N GLY A 68 10.57 -5.49 21.48
CA GLY A 68 11.76 -4.63 21.41
C GLY A 68 11.47 -3.18 21.84
N ILE A 69 10.31 -2.64 21.46
CA ILE A 69 9.86 -1.32 21.93
C ILE A 69 9.60 -1.32 23.44
N GLU A 70 8.91 -2.35 23.93
CA GLU A 70 8.60 -2.48 25.36
C GLU A 70 9.86 -2.57 26.21
N ASP A 71 10.82 -3.42 25.83
CA ASP A 71 12.08 -3.57 26.54
C ASP A 71 12.90 -2.26 26.53
N ALA A 72 12.98 -1.58 25.38
CA ALA A 72 13.69 -0.32 25.26
C ALA A 72 13.08 0.82 26.09
N VAL A 73 11.74 0.88 26.16
CA VAL A 73 11.03 1.92 26.93
C VAL A 73 11.06 1.62 28.43
N ALA A 74 10.95 0.35 28.82
CA ALA A 74 11.04 -0.08 30.22
C ALA A 74 12.46 -0.03 30.78
N GLY A 75 13.47 0.04 29.91
CA GLY A 75 14.88 -0.07 30.31
C GLY A 75 15.24 -1.49 30.76
N ASN A 76 14.53 -2.49 30.23
CA ASN A 76 14.83 -3.89 30.49
C ASN A 76 16.14 -4.28 29.79
N ASP A 77 16.77 -5.34 30.28
CA ASP A 77 17.84 -6.00 29.54
C ASP A 77 17.29 -6.51 28.20
N LEU A 78 18.04 -6.29 27.13
CA LEU A 78 17.65 -6.74 25.81
C LEU A 78 17.59 -8.26 25.78
N ALA A 79 16.48 -8.81 25.26
CA ALA A 79 16.30 -10.26 25.09
C ALA A 79 17.32 -10.90 24.14
N VAL A 80 18.01 -10.07 23.35
CA VAL A 80 19.01 -10.46 22.34
C VAL A 80 20.26 -9.62 22.60
N SER A 81 21.44 -10.26 22.53
CA SER A 81 22.69 -9.54 22.73
C SER A 81 22.93 -8.48 21.64
N PRO A 82 23.67 -7.40 21.94
CA PRO A 82 24.06 -6.42 20.91
C PRO A 82 24.76 -7.04 19.71
N GLU A 83 25.58 -8.08 19.93
CA GLU A 83 26.32 -8.79 18.89
C GLU A 83 25.37 -9.57 17.96
N GLU A 84 24.39 -10.27 18.52
CA GLU A 84 23.37 -10.99 17.74
C GLU A 84 22.47 -10.02 16.95
N LEU A 85 22.11 -8.88 17.54
CA LEU A 85 21.38 -7.82 16.82
C LEU A 85 22.22 -7.27 15.66
N GLN A 86 23.50 -6.99 15.88
CA GLN A 86 24.40 -6.52 14.82
C GLN A 86 24.54 -7.55 13.69
N ALA A 87 24.71 -8.83 14.03
CA ALA A 87 24.79 -9.91 13.06
C ALA A 87 23.48 -10.04 12.26
N ALA A 88 22.33 -9.98 12.93
CA ALA A 88 21.01 -10.03 12.31
C ALA A 88 20.81 -8.85 11.33
N PHE A 89 21.15 -7.62 11.73
CA PHE A 89 21.04 -6.46 10.85
C PHE A 89 21.98 -6.54 9.64
N GLN A 90 23.18 -7.10 9.78
CA GLN A 90 24.08 -7.32 8.65
C GLN A 90 23.54 -8.34 7.67
N ALA A 91 23.09 -9.50 8.17
CA ALA A 91 22.48 -10.54 7.34
C ALA A 91 21.25 -10.00 6.60
N PHE A 92 20.39 -9.28 7.32
CA PHE A 92 19.21 -8.64 6.75
C PHE A 92 19.56 -7.62 5.67
N LYS A 93 20.55 -6.76 5.91
CA LYS A 93 21.02 -5.78 4.90
C LYS A 93 21.50 -6.51 3.64
N GLN A 94 22.25 -7.60 3.78
CA GLN A 94 22.73 -8.37 2.65
C GLN A 94 21.57 -8.98 1.84
N GLU A 95 20.54 -9.49 2.50
CA GLU A 95 19.34 -10.01 1.86
C GLU A 95 18.59 -8.93 1.08
N VAL A 96 18.38 -7.75 1.67
CA VAL A 96 17.71 -6.62 0.99
C VAL A 96 18.50 -6.15 -0.23
N GLU A 97 19.83 -6.05 -0.13
CA GLU A 97 20.66 -5.67 -1.28
C GLU A 97 20.63 -6.72 -2.40
N GLN A 98 20.62 -8.01 -2.05
CA GLN A 98 20.45 -9.09 -3.03
C GLN A 98 19.07 -9.06 -3.69
N ALA A 99 18.01 -8.82 -2.93
CA ALA A 99 16.66 -8.68 -3.46
C ALA A 99 16.56 -7.48 -4.42
N ARG A 100 17.15 -6.33 -4.06
CA ARG A 100 17.23 -5.15 -4.93
C ARG A 100 18.01 -5.43 -6.21
N ALA A 101 19.15 -6.11 -6.11
CA ALA A 101 19.94 -6.49 -7.28
C ALA A 101 19.15 -7.43 -8.21
N SER A 102 18.40 -8.38 -7.66
CA SER A 102 17.53 -9.26 -8.45
C SER A 102 16.40 -8.48 -9.13
N GLN A 103 15.71 -7.61 -8.41
CA GLN A 103 14.65 -6.78 -8.99
C GLN A 103 15.17 -5.86 -10.10
N GLY A 104 16.38 -5.30 -9.95
CA GLY A 104 17.04 -4.51 -10.99
C GLY A 104 17.35 -5.33 -12.24
N LYS A 105 17.80 -6.58 -12.06
CA LYS A 105 18.00 -7.52 -13.17
C LYS A 105 16.69 -7.84 -13.87
N ASP A 106 15.64 -8.17 -13.13
CA ASP A 106 14.33 -8.50 -13.70
C ASP A 106 13.71 -7.30 -14.43
N ALA A 107 13.89 -6.08 -13.90
CA ALA A 107 13.47 -4.86 -14.57
C ALA A 107 14.25 -4.62 -15.88
N MET A 108 15.57 -4.86 -15.86
CA MET A 108 16.40 -4.76 -17.06
C MET A 108 15.98 -5.79 -18.12
N ASP A 109 15.80 -7.05 -17.73
CA ASP A 109 15.44 -8.14 -18.63
C ASP A 109 14.04 -7.89 -19.24
N ARG A 110 13.06 -7.45 -18.43
CA ARG A 110 11.74 -7.02 -18.93
C ARG A 110 11.84 -5.82 -19.88
N GLY A 111 12.67 -4.83 -19.57
CA GLY A 111 12.88 -3.66 -20.42
C GLY A 111 13.49 -4.03 -21.77
N GLN A 112 14.51 -4.90 -21.78
CA GLN A 112 15.13 -5.39 -23.00
C GLN A 112 14.17 -6.20 -23.86
N ALA A 113 13.38 -7.10 -23.24
CA ALA A 113 12.36 -7.87 -23.93
C ALA A 113 11.29 -6.96 -24.57
N PHE A 114 10.79 -5.98 -23.80
CA PHE A 114 9.81 -5.01 -24.29
C PHE A 114 10.35 -4.22 -25.48
N LEU A 115 11.56 -3.66 -25.41
CA LEU A 115 12.14 -2.92 -26.52
C LEU A 115 12.38 -3.80 -27.75
N ALA A 116 12.78 -5.06 -27.56
CA ALA A 116 12.98 -6.00 -28.66
C ALA A 116 11.68 -6.37 -29.38
N GLU A 117 10.57 -6.47 -28.65
CA GLU A 117 9.24 -6.70 -29.21
C GLU A 117 8.68 -5.41 -29.85
N ASN A 118 8.74 -4.30 -29.13
CA ASN A 118 8.10 -3.04 -29.51
C ASN A 118 8.67 -2.45 -30.81
N LYS A 119 9.96 -2.62 -31.11
CA LYS A 119 10.54 -2.20 -32.41
C LYS A 119 9.92 -2.89 -33.62
N THR A 120 9.26 -4.04 -33.42
CA THR A 120 8.59 -4.78 -34.50
C THR A 120 7.14 -4.36 -34.70
N ALA A 121 6.57 -3.58 -33.77
CA ALA A 121 5.20 -3.12 -33.86
C ALA A 121 5.01 -2.07 -34.97
N GLU A 122 3.82 -2.09 -35.57
CA GLU A 122 3.50 -1.23 -36.71
C GLU A 122 3.60 0.27 -36.35
N GLY A 123 4.35 1.00 -37.17
CA GLY A 123 4.56 2.44 -37.05
C GLY A 123 5.61 2.84 -36.00
N VAL A 124 6.21 1.88 -35.29
CA VAL A 124 7.34 2.15 -34.40
C VAL A 124 8.62 2.35 -35.22
N LYS A 125 9.39 3.37 -34.85
CA LYS A 125 10.70 3.70 -35.41
C LYS A 125 11.72 3.78 -34.27
N GLU A 126 12.96 3.39 -34.56
CA GLU A 126 14.08 3.44 -33.61
C GLU A 126 15.10 4.51 -34.04
N LEU A 127 15.55 5.31 -33.08
CA LEU A 127 16.60 6.32 -33.25
C LEU A 127 17.97 5.77 -32.83
N GLU A 128 19.03 6.45 -33.21
CA GLU A 128 20.37 6.21 -32.66
C GLU A 128 20.33 6.33 -31.13
N GLY A 129 20.87 5.34 -30.43
CA GLY A 129 20.80 5.24 -28.96
C GLY A 129 19.63 4.40 -28.43
N GLY A 130 18.81 3.80 -29.30
CA GLY A 130 17.80 2.79 -28.92
C GLY A 130 16.45 3.37 -28.48
N VAL A 131 16.24 4.69 -28.63
CA VAL A 131 14.95 5.33 -28.35
C VAL A 131 13.95 4.93 -29.43
N GLN A 132 12.80 4.41 -29.01
CA GLN A 132 11.71 4.01 -29.91
C GLN A 132 10.55 4.99 -29.80
N TYR A 133 9.95 5.34 -30.93
CA TYR A 133 8.80 6.24 -30.97
C TYR A 133 7.81 5.83 -32.05
N LYS A 134 6.55 6.21 -31.88
CA LYS A 134 5.50 6.07 -32.88
C LYS A 134 4.77 7.40 -33.02
N VAL A 135 4.68 7.90 -34.25
CA VAL A 135 3.90 9.09 -34.55
C VAL A 135 2.44 8.67 -34.69
N LEU A 136 1.58 9.15 -33.78
CA LEU A 136 0.14 8.90 -33.84
C LEU A 136 -0.57 9.88 -34.76
N THR A 137 -0.16 11.14 -34.70
CA THR A 137 -0.67 12.22 -35.54
C THR A 137 0.50 13.14 -35.85
N GLU A 138 0.75 13.38 -37.14
CA GLU A 138 1.83 14.26 -37.59
C GLU A 138 1.37 15.72 -37.50
N GLY A 139 2.19 16.56 -36.84
CA GLY A 139 1.98 18.00 -36.81
C GLY A 139 2.67 18.69 -37.99
N ASP A 140 2.18 19.87 -38.36
CA ASP A 140 2.67 20.68 -39.48
C ASP A 140 3.47 21.93 -39.03
N GLY A 141 3.66 22.10 -37.73
CA GLY A 141 4.43 23.19 -37.14
C GLY A 141 5.96 23.06 -37.30
N PRO A 142 6.71 24.12 -36.95
CA PRO A 142 8.16 24.06 -36.95
C PRO A 142 8.67 23.02 -35.95
N LYS A 143 9.71 22.28 -36.32
CA LYS A 143 10.38 21.36 -35.40
C LYS A 143 11.21 22.16 -34.38
N PRO A 144 11.09 21.88 -33.08
CA PRO A 144 11.87 22.59 -32.06
C PRO A 144 13.36 22.26 -32.20
N SER A 145 14.19 23.25 -31.90
CA SER A 145 15.64 23.13 -31.73
C SER A 145 16.01 22.85 -30.26
N ALA A 146 17.27 22.50 -30.02
CA ALA A 146 17.75 22.18 -28.67
C ALA A 146 17.66 23.36 -27.67
N SER A 147 17.56 24.60 -28.15
CA SER A 147 17.45 25.81 -27.31
C SER A 147 16.02 26.27 -27.05
N ASP A 148 15.03 25.64 -27.68
CA ASP A 148 13.64 26.10 -27.59
C ASP A 148 12.97 25.59 -26.31
N GLN A 149 12.00 26.36 -25.81
CA GLN A 149 11.07 25.89 -24.79
C GLN A 149 9.84 25.31 -25.47
N VAL A 150 9.38 24.16 -24.97
CA VAL A 150 8.19 23.47 -25.49
C VAL A 150 7.17 23.31 -24.37
N GLU A 151 5.90 23.39 -24.73
CA GLU A 151 4.78 23.08 -23.85
C GLU A 151 4.18 21.75 -24.29
N VAL A 152 3.99 20.83 -23.34
CA VAL A 152 3.53 19.46 -23.63
C VAL A 152 2.47 19.03 -22.63
N HIS A 153 1.50 18.26 -23.13
CA HIS A 153 0.70 17.37 -22.32
C HIS A 153 1.25 15.96 -22.51
N TYR A 154 1.75 15.35 -21.44
CA TYR A 154 2.30 14.00 -21.50
C TYR A 154 1.70 13.12 -20.41
N LYS A 155 1.95 11.82 -20.55
CA LYS A 155 1.67 10.80 -19.54
C LYS A 155 2.82 9.81 -19.51
N GLY A 156 3.45 9.67 -18.35
CA GLY A 156 4.50 8.71 -18.06
C GLY A 156 3.92 7.45 -17.43
N MET A 157 4.20 6.28 -18.02
CA MET A 157 3.79 4.99 -17.48
C MET A 157 4.97 4.00 -17.46
N LEU A 158 5.02 3.15 -16.44
CA LEU A 158 5.89 1.97 -16.41
C LEU A 158 5.36 0.87 -17.34
N LEU A 159 6.17 -0.17 -17.58
CA LEU A 159 5.78 -1.31 -18.43
C LEU A 159 4.60 -2.13 -17.90
N ASP A 160 4.30 -2.01 -16.60
CA ASP A 160 3.13 -2.64 -15.98
C ASP A 160 1.87 -1.76 -16.03
N GLY A 161 1.96 -0.57 -16.66
CA GLY A 161 0.86 0.38 -16.79
C GLY A 161 0.71 1.34 -15.61
N THR A 162 1.55 1.25 -14.58
CA THR A 162 1.55 2.20 -13.46
C THR A 162 1.93 3.59 -13.96
N GLU A 163 1.02 4.55 -13.81
CA GLU A 163 1.25 5.97 -14.12
C GLU A 163 2.13 6.61 -13.05
N PHE A 164 3.16 7.34 -13.47
CA PHE A 164 4.07 8.04 -12.55
C PHE A 164 4.10 9.56 -12.75
N ASP A 165 3.55 10.06 -13.87
CA ASP A 165 3.45 11.49 -14.20
C ASP A 165 2.41 11.73 -15.31
#